data_AF-R0LD58-F1
#
_entry.id   AF-R0LD58-F1
#
_cell.length_a   1.000
_cell.length_b   1.000
_cell.length_c   1.000
_cell.angle_alpha   90.00
_cell.angle_beta   90.00
_cell.angle_gamma   90.00
#
_symmetry.space_group_name_H-M   'P 1'
#
loop_
_entity.id
_entity.type
_entity.pdbx_description
1 polymer ?
#
loop_
_entity_poly.entity_id
_entity_poly.type
_entity_poly.pdbx_seq_one_letter_code
_entity_poly.pdbx_strand_id
1 'polypeptide(L)' 'MVLLFLAALLALSDFGHAQKDTMLQFPEETTIQVGHNATLHCNFSTSISTFSIIWYQQHLNQSPQFLLLLAALYRKVQVL' A
#
# COMPACT_ATOMS: atom_id res chain seq x y z
N MET A 1 -36.41 -27.19 -5.81
CA MET A 1 -35.70 -27.01 -4.51
C MET A 1 -34.20 -26.89 -4.72
N VAL A 2 -33.53 -27.87 -5.35
CA VAL A 2 -32.07 -27.85 -5.62
C VAL A 2 -31.60 -26.61 -6.40
N LEU A 3 -32.35 -26.16 -7.41
CA LEU A 3 -32.05 -24.96 -8.20
C LEU A 3 -32.04 -23.66 -7.38
N LEU A 4 -32.86 -23.57 -6.32
CA LEU A 4 -32.92 -22.39 -5.45
C LEU A 4 -31.69 -22.32 -4.54
N PHE A 5 -31.20 -23.47 -4.07
CA PHE A 5 -29.96 -23.54 -3.30
C PHE A 5 -28.75 -23.14 -4.14
N LEU A 6 -28.66 -23.60 -5.40
CA LEU A 6 -27.58 -23.23 -6.31
C LEU A 6 -27.59 -21.73 -6.66
N ALA A 7 -28.76 -21.15 -6.91
CA ALA A 7 -28.90 -19.71 -7.15
C ALA A 7 -28.51 -18.88 -5.91
N ALA A 8 -28.88 -19.33 -4.71
CA ALA A 8 -28.48 -18.68 -3.45
C ALA A 8 -26.97 -18.75 -3.20
N LEU A 9 -26.32 -19.87 -3.52
CA LEU A 9 -24.85 -20.02 -3.44
C LEU A 9 -24.12 -19.06 -4.40
N LEU A 10 -24.62 -18.88 -5.63
CA LEU A 10 -24.06 -17.94 -6.60
C LEU A 10 -24.30 -16.47 -6.22
N ALA A 11 -25.40 -16.16 -5.52
CA ALA A 11 -25.67 -14.83 -5.01
C ALA A 11 -24.79 -14.44 -3.81
N LEU A 12 -24.20 -15.41 -3.10
CA LEU A 12 -23.31 -15.17 -1.97
C LEU A 12 -21.85 -14.92 -2.39
N SER A 13 -21.48 -15.16 -3.66
CA SER A 13 -20.08 -15.10 -4.11
C SER A 13 -19.58 -13.73 -4.60
N ASP A 14 -20.42 -12.69 -4.64
CA ASP A 14 -20.10 -11.47 -5.42
C ASP A 14 -19.73 -10.22 -4.61
N PHE A 15 -19.28 -10.38 -3.35
CA PHE A 15 -18.86 -9.24 -2.51
C PHE A 15 -17.37 -9.28 -2.18
N GLY A 16 -16.53 -9.16 -3.20
CA GLY A 16 -15.08 -9.05 -3.05
C GLY A 16 -14.48 -8.05 -4.03
N HIS A 17 -14.50 -6.76 -3.70
CA HIS A 17 -13.75 -5.76 -4.48
C HIS A 17 -12.29 -5.79 -4.01
N ALA A 18 -11.42 -6.48 -4.75
CA ALA A 18 -9.99 -6.45 -4.49
C ALA A 18 -9.40 -5.16 -5.08
N GLN A 19 -9.00 -4.22 -4.23
CA GLN A 19 -8.24 -3.04 -4.64
C GLN A 19 -6.74 -3.37 -4.64
N LYS A 20 -6.08 -3.13 -5.77
CA LYS A 20 -4.64 -3.40 -5.92
C LYS A 20 -3.86 -2.08 -5.89
N ASP A 21 -3.21 -1.82 -4.77
CA ASP A 21 -2.19 -0.78 -4.66
C ASP A 21 -0.83 -1.31 -5.11
N THR A 22 0.04 -0.44 -5.60
CA THR A 22 1.42 -0.80 -5.97
C THR A 22 2.44 0.08 -5.25
N MET A 23 3.56 -0.53 -4.84
CA MET A 23 4.66 0.13 -4.16
C MET A 23 5.98 -0.34 -4.77
N LEU A 24 6.78 0.60 -5.25
CA LEU A 24 8.11 0.35 -5.81
C LEU A 24 9.13 1.19 -5.06
N GLN A 25 10.11 0.55 -4.42
CA GLN A 25 11.16 1.21 -3.65
C GLN A 25 12.50 1.11 -4.38
N PHE A 26 13.31 2.18 -4.34
CA PHE A 26 14.63 2.21 -4.96
C PHE A 26 15.56 3.24 -4.30
N PRO A 27 16.88 3.00 -4.29
CA PRO A 27 17.55 1.77 -4.73
C PRO A 27 17.27 0.59 -3.76
N GLU A 28 17.41 -0.65 -4.24
CA GLU A 28 17.26 -1.86 -3.41
C GLU A 28 18.35 -1.94 -2.32
N GLU A 29 19.56 -1.54 -2.69
CA GLU A 29 20.71 -1.46 -1.80
C GLU A 29 21.50 -0.19 -2.10
N THR A 30 22.06 0.42 -1.05
CA THR A 30 22.98 1.53 -1.20
C THR A 30 24.04 1.49 -0.10
N THR A 31 25.27 1.80 -0.49
CA THR A 31 26.39 1.96 0.44
C THR A 31 26.75 3.44 0.52
N ILE A 32 26.69 3.99 1.73
CA ILE A 32 27.02 5.38 2.00
C ILE A 32 28.19 5.49 2.98
N GLN A 33 28.94 6.58 2.86
CA GLN A 33 29.98 6.91 3.83
C GLN A 33 29.34 7.48 5.10
N VAL A 34 29.95 7.18 6.25
CA VAL A 34 29.52 7.74 7.55
C VAL A 34 29.49 9.26 7.47
N GLY A 35 28.41 9.87 7.99
CA GLY A 35 28.19 11.31 7.97
C GLY A 35 27.56 11.87 6.68
N HIS A 36 27.33 11.03 5.67
CA HIS A 36 26.60 11.41 4.46
C HIS A 36 25.12 11.02 4.55
N ASN A 37 24.27 11.70 3.78
CA ASN A 37 22.84 11.42 3.71
C ASN A 37 22.55 10.33 2.68
N ALA A 38 21.63 9.42 3.02
CA ALA A 38 20.99 8.52 2.08
C ALA A 38 19.57 9.01 1.77
N THR A 39 19.15 8.83 0.52
CA THR A 39 17.77 9.10 0.08
C THR A 39 17.19 7.80 -0.47
N LEU A 40 16.09 7.34 0.12
CA LEU A 40 15.29 6.22 -0.39
C LEU A 40 14.06 6.78 -1.10
N HIS A 41 13.73 6.22 -2.25
CA HIS A 41 12.57 6.60 -3.04
C HIS A 41 11.48 5.54 -2.93
N CYS A 42 10.23 6.00 -2.95
CA CYS A 42 9.05 5.13 -3.00
C CYS A 42 8.06 5.70 -4.00
N ASN A 43 7.77 4.92 -5.04
CA ASN A 43 6.68 5.18 -5.96
C ASN A 43 5.47 4.36 -5.51
N PHE A 44 4.49 5.05 -4.92
CA PHE A 44 3.25 4.47 -4.47
C PHE A 44 2.10 4.87 -5.42
N SER A 45 1.31 3.90 -5.86
CA SER A 45 0.11 4.12 -6.66
C SER A 45 -1.08 3.46 -5.99
N THR A 46 -2.13 4.25 -5.78
CA THR A 46 -3.40 3.80 -5.22
C THR A 46 -4.56 4.47 -5.94
N SER A 47 -5.71 3.81 -5.97
CA SER A 47 -6.97 4.42 -6.39
C SER A 47 -7.77 5.01 -5.21
N ILE A 48 -7.24 4.93 -3.98
CA ILE A 48 -7.85 5.50 -2.77
C ILE A 48 -7.51 6.98 -2.65
N SER A 49 -8.51 7.82 -2.36
CA SER A 49 -8.34 9.27 -2.18
C SER A 49 -7.64 9.64 -0.88
N THR A 50 -7.72 8.78 0.13
CA THR A 50 -7.13 9.00 1.45
C THR A 50 -6.24 7.83 1.82
N PHE A 51 -4.93 8.07 1.92
CA PHE A 51 -3.98 6.99 2.19
C PHE A 51 -2.86 7.46 3.12
N SER A 52 -2.13 6.48 3.65
CA SER A 52 -0.98 6.72 4.51
C SER A 52 0.17 5.82 4.07
N ILE A 53 1.37 6.39 3.96
CA ILE A 53 2.61 5.66 3.71
C ILE A 53 3.42 5.68 4.99
N ILE A 54 3.85 4.51 5.45
CA ILE A 54 4.63 4.35 6.68
C ILE A 54 6.02 3.82 6.33
N TRP A 55 7.04 4.48 6.83
CA TRP A 55 8.43 4.03 6.73
C TRP A 55 8.86 3.32 7.99
N TYR A 56 9.51 2.17 7.80
CA TYR A 56 10.11 1.36 8.86
C TYR A 56 11.60 1.18 8.61
N GLN A 57 12.37 1.09 9.69
CA GLN A 57 13.78 0.76 9.70
C GLN A 57 13.92 -0.57 10.39
N GLN A 58 14.69 -1.46 9.79
CA GLN A 58 14.95 -2.76 10.34
C GLN A 58 16.46 -3.01 10.31
N HIS A 59 17.05 -3.21 11.49
CA HIS A 59 18.39 -3.76 11.59
C HIS A 59 18.33 -5.29 11.49
N LEU A 60 19.46 -5.89 11.12
CA LEU A 60 19.57 -7.35 10.99
C LEU A 60 19.09 -8.04 12.29
N ASN A 61 18.20 -9.02 12.15
CA ASN A 61 17.61 -9.80 13.25
C ASN A 61 16.78 -8.99 14.28
N GLN A 62 16.38 -7.77 13.96
CA GLN A 62 15.48 -6.98 14.80
C GLN A 62 14.09 -6.86 14.16
N SER A 63 13.07 -6.56 14.98
CA SER A 63 11.75 -6.21 14.46
C SER A 63 11.78 -4.84 13.79
N PRO A 64 10.90 -4.59 12.78
CA PRO A 64 10.76 -3.27 12.17
C PRO A 64 10.39 -2.20 13.20
N GLN A 65 11.08 -1.07 13.13
CA GLN A 65 10.85 0.10 13.98
C GLN A 65 10.27 1.22 13.14
N PHE A 66 9.25 1.90 13.65
CA PHE A 66 8.62 3.04 12.97
C PHE A 66 9.59 4.22 12.83
N LEU A 67 9.71 4.80 11.63
CA LEU A 67 10.34 6.12 11.46
C LEU A 67 9.32 7.22 11.25
N LEU A 68 8.43 7.04 10.28
CA LEU A 68 7.67 8.15 9.71
C LEU A 68 6.33 7.69 9.17
N LEU A 69 5.31 8.53 9.37
CA LEU A 69 3.99 8.45 8.77
C LEU A 69 3.80 9.63 7.84
N LEU A 70 3.44 9.35 6.59
CA LEU A 70 3.01 10.34 5.60
C LEU A 70 1.54 10.10 5.30
N ALA A 71 0.65 10.97 5.78
CA ALA A 71 -0.77 10.92 5.48
C ALA A 71 -1.11 11.90 4.35
N ALA A 72 -1.87 11.44 3.36
CA ALA A 72 -2.26 12.25 2.20
C ALA A 72 -3.76 12.12 1.90
N LEU A 73 -4.34 13.26 1.49
CA LEU A 73 -5.69 13.37 0.97
C LEU A 73 -5.58 13.86 -0.48
N TYR A 74 -5.69 12.95 -1.43
CA TYR A 74 -5.80 13.30 -2.84
C TYR A 74 -7.21 13.82 -3.12
N ARG A 75 -7.33 15.14 -3.26
CA ARG A 75 -8.54 15.74 -3.84
C ARG A 75 -8.51 15.48 -5.34
N LYS A 76 -9.27 14.49 -5.81
CA LYS A 76 -9.74 14.53 -7.20
C LYS A 76 -10.50 15.85 -7.35
N VAL A 77 -9.94 16.80 -8.10
CA VAL A 77 -10.73 17.93 -8.59
C VAL A 77 -11.80 17.31 -9.47
N GLN A 78 -13.04 17.25 -8.98
CA GLN A 78 -14.18 16.95 -9.84
C GLN A 78 -14.28 18.13 -10.80
N VAL A 79 -13.90 17.93 -12.06
CA VAL A 79 -14.31 18.85 -13.12
C VAL A 79 -15.77 18.47 -13.38
N LEU A 80 -16.67 19.32 -12.89
CA LEU A 80 -18.10 19.29 -13.23
C LEU A 80 -18.29 19.62 -14.72
#